data_AF-A0A961P940-F1
#
_entry.id   AF-A0A961P940-F1
#
_cell.length_a   1.000
_cell.length_b   1.000
_cell.length_c   1.000
_cell.angle_alpha   90.00
_cell.angle_beta   90.00
_cell.angle_gamma   90.00
#
_symmetry.space_group_name_H-M   'P 1'
#
loop_
_entity.id
_entity.type
_entity.pdbx_description
1 polymer ?
#
loop_
_entity_poly.entity_id
_entity_poly.type
_entity_poly.pdbx_seq_one_letter_code
_entity_poly.pdbx_strand_id
1 'polypeptide(L)'
;LMPRDMIENERSTAISPSEAVEEKVSLSDRFGLWLGFHPCTQDDYLAMIGRYCDAYGVRVDPEVLRAEAIEWQATRGARSGRVAWQFFTDLAGRHGVRVS
;
A
#
# COMPACT_ATOMS: atom_id res chain seq x y z
N LEU A 1 -60.35 -4.94 1.78
CA LEU A 1 -59.87 -6.15 2.47
C LEU A 1 -58.37 -6.23 2.24
N MET A 2 -57.57 -6.26 3.31
CA MET A 2 -56.11 -6.27 3.21
C MET A 2 -55.60 -7.67 2.80
N PRO A 3 -54.68 -7.80 1.84
CA PRO A 3 -53.91 -9.03 1.66
C PRO A 3 -52.77 -9.06 2.68
N ARG A 4 -52.64 -10.19 3.37
CA ARG A 4 -51.51 -10.51 4.25
C ARG A 4 -50.31 -10.91 3.39
N ASP A 5 -49.15 -10.37 3.75
CA ASP A 5 -47.86 -10.77 3.21
C ASP A 5 -47.41 -12.16 3.67
N MET A 6 -46.43 -12.67 2.90
CA MET A 6 -45.23 -13.36 3.36
C MET A 6 -45.19 -14.89 3.20
N ILE A 7 -44.68 -15.34 2.05
CA ILE A 7 -43.85 -16.56 1.85
C ILE A 7 -43.12 -16.32 0.51
N GLU A 8 -41.80 -16.35 0.31
CA GLU A 8 -40.64 -16.55 1.15
C GLU A 8 -39.45 -16.23 0.21
N ASN A 9 -38.62 -15.29 0.63
CA ASN A 9 -37.17 -15.31 0.44
C ASN A 9 -36.62 -15.43 -1.00
N GLU A 10 -36.56 -14.33 -1.78
CA GLU A 10 -35.58 -14.30 -2.88
C GLU A 10 -35.13 -12.94 -3.48
N ARG A 11 -35.74 -11.77 -3.21
CA ARG A 11 -35.29 -10.52 -3.88
C ARG A 11 -35.54 -9.23 -3.08
N SER A 12 -34.94 -9.03 -1.92
CA SER A 12 -35.04 -7.74 -1.22
C SER A 12 -33.89 -7.50 -0.24
N THR A 13 -32.75 -7.10 -0.77
CA THR A 13 -32.06 -5.94 -0.21
C THR A 13 -31.77 -5.02 -1.39
N ALA A 14 -32.76 -4.21 -1.73
CA ALA A 14 -32.50 -2.98 -2.44
C ALA A 14 -31.68 -2.11 -1.47
N ILE A 15 -30.36 -2.35 -1.41
CA ILE A 15 -29.43 -1.46 -0.73
C ILE A 15 -29.45 -0.20 -1.57
N SER A 16 -30.25 0.78 -1.16
CA SER A 16 -30.19 2.11 -1.73
C SER A 16 -28.74 2.58 -1.58
N PRO A 17 -28.00 2.87 -2.67
CA PRO A 17 -26.58 3.21 -2.60
C PRO A 17 -26.29 4.37 -1.64
N SER A 18 -27.29 5.25 -1.45
CA SER A 18 -27.30 6.38 -0.52
C SER A 18 -27.19 5.96 0.96
N GLU A 19 -27.86 4.88 1.36
CA GLU A 19 -27.93 4.40 2.75
C GLU A 19 -26.60 3.79 3.20
N ALA A 20 -25.94 3.05 2.29
CA ALA A 20 -24.60 2.50 2.51
C ALA A 20 -23.48 3.58 2.52
N VAL A 21 -23.70 4.74 1.89
CA VAL A 21 -22.77 5.88 1.94
C VAL A 21 -22.96 6.64 3.26
N GLU A 22 -24.20 6.90 3.68
CA GLU A 22 -24.50 7.52 4.97
C GLU A 22 -23.96 6.72 6.16
N GLU A 23 -24.04 5.38 6.12
CA GLU A 23 -23.50 4.54 7.19
C GLU A 23 -21.98 4.62 7.28
N LYS A 24 -21.27 4.66 6.14
CA LYS A 24 -19.80 4.82 6.08
C LYS A 24 -19.34 6.21 6.54
N VAL A 25 -20.07 7.26 6.17
CA VAL A 25 -19.81 8.64 6.62
C VAL A 25 -20.04 8.77 8.12
N SER A 26 -21.13 8.17 8.64
CA SER A 26 -21.40 8.06 10.08
C SER A 26 -20.30 7.33 10.84
N LEU A 27 -19.70 6.30 10.26
CA LEU A 27 -18.67 5.50 10.94
C LEU A 27 -17.36 6.29 11.14
N SER A 28 -16.90 7.05 10.14
CA SER A 28 -15.74 7.94 10.29
C SER A 28 -15.98 9.10 11.26
N ASP A 29 -17.20 9.65 11.29
CA ASP A 29 -17.56 10.78 12.14
C ASP A 29 -17.65 10.38 13.63
N ARG A 30 -18.03 9.12 13.92
CA ARG A 30 -18.05 8.56 15.28
C ARG A 30 -16.68 8.36 15.92
N PHE A 31 -15.64 8.10 15.13
CA PHE A 31 -14.28 7.96 15.65
C PHE A 31 -13.58 9.31 15.87
N GLY A 32 -14.00 10.37 15.15
CA GLY A 32 -13.42 11.71 15.27
C GLY A 32 -11.91 11.79 15.01
N LEU A 33 -11.31 10.77 14.39
CA LEU A 33 -9.86 10.63 14.21
C LEU A 33 -9.53 10.53 12.72
N TRP A 34 -8.62 11.39 12.28
CA TRP A 34 -8.03 11.35 10.95
C TRP A 34 -6.53 11.07 11.05
N LEU A 35 -6.10 9.92 10.53
CA LEU A 35 -4.69 9.54 10.48
C LEU A 35 -4.12 9.97 9.13
N GLY A 36 -3.35 11.06 9.14
CA GLY A 36 -2.57 11.48 8.00
C GLY A 36 -1.35 10.57 7.78
N PHE A 37 -0.96 10.39 6.53
CA PHE A 37 0.29 9.70 6.18
C PHE A 37 1.34 10.74 5.78
N HIS A 38 2.53 10.62 6.36
CA HIS A 38 3.65 11.47 5.99
C HIS A 38 4.22 11.03 4.63
N PRO A 39 4.61 11.97 3.76
CA PRO A 39 5.26 11.63 2.50
C PRO A 39 6.61 10.97 2.76
N CYS A 40 6.92 9.91 2.00
CA CYS A 40 8.21 9.25 2.05
C CYS A 40 9.29 10.18 1.46
N THR A 41 10.28 10.58 2.28
CA THR A 41 11.41 11.38 1.81
C THR A 41 12.39 10.52 1.00
N GLN A 42 13.33 11.15 0.31
CA GLN A 42 14.38 10.39 -0.40
C GLN A 42 15.28 9.65 0.58
N ASP A 43 15.59 10.28 1.70
CA ASP A 43 16.47 9.71 2.72
C ASP A 43 15.79 8.51 3.38
N ASP A 44 14.49 8.59 3.69
CA ASP A 44 13.71 7.45 4.17
C ASP A 44 13.70 6.31 3.16
N TYR A 45 13.49 6.63 1.88
CA TYR A 45 13.49 5.66 0.79
C TYR A 45 14.84 4.94 0.66
N LEU A 46 15.95 5.68 0.66
CA LEU A 46 17.31 5.14 0.60
C LEU A 46 17.64 4.33 1.86
N ALA A 47 17.21 4.80 3.04
CA ALA A 47 17.40 4.09 4.30
C ALA A 47 16.66 2.74 4.33
N MET A 48 15.44 2.67 3.78
CA MET A 48 14.72 1.39 3.63
C MET A 48 15.51 0.39 2.79
N ILE A 49 16.03 0.84 1.63
CA ILE A 49 16.82 0.01 0.72
C ILE A 49 18.10 -0.47 1.38
N GLY A 50 18.84 0.43 2.06
CA GLY A 50 20.05 0.07 2.81
C GLY A 50 19.76 -1.00 3.86
N ARG A 51 18.68 -0.84 4.63
CA ARG A 51 18.26 -1.84 5.62
C ARG A 51 17.91 -3.19 5.00
N TYR A 52 17.31 -3.23 3.81
CA TYR A 52 17.09 -4.48 3.10
C TYR A 52 18.42 -5.10 2.65
N CYS A 53 19.35 -4.31 2.12
CA CYS A 53 20.67 -4.81 1.74
C CYS A 53 21.41 -5.42 2.93
N ASP A 54 21.39 -4.76 4.09
CA ASP A 54 21.99 -5.26 5.33
C ASP A 54 21.30 -6.55 5.81
N ALA A 55 19.97 -6.60 5.79
CA ALA A 55 19.20 -7.74 6.26
C ALA A 55 19.42 -9.01 5.43
N TYR A 56 19.68 -8.86 4.12
CA TYR A 56 19.87 -9.97 3.18
C TYR A 56 21.32 -10.16 2.74
N GLY A 57 22.26 -9.37 3.28
CA GLY A 57 23.69 -9.47 2.95
C GLY A 57 24.05 -9.07 1.53
N VAL A 58 23.24 -8.25 0.87
CA VAL A 58 23.52 -7.72 -0.48
C VAL A 58 24.52 -6.57 -0.35
N ARG A 59 25.72 -6.73 -0.94
CA ARG A 59 26.77 -5.70 -0.91
C ARG A 59 26.89 -5.02 -2.26
N VAL A 60 26.66 -3.71 -2.26
CA VAL A 60 26.80 -2.81 -3.40
C VAL A 60 27.55 -1.58 -2.93
N ASP A 61 28.32 -0.96 -3.81
CA ASP A 61 28.91 0.34 -3.53
C ASP A 61 27.81 1.36 -3.15
N PRO A 62 27.95 2.14 -2.06
CA PRO A 62 26.89 3.04 -1.61
C PRO A 62 26.46 4.08 -2.64
N GLU A 63 27.39 4.61 -3.44
CA GLU A 63 27.07 5.60 -4.47
C GLU A 63 26.35 4.98 -5.65
N VAL A 64 26.73 3.76 -6.04
CA VAL A 64 26.03 2.97 -7.06
C VAL A 64 24.61 2.65 -6.59
N LEU A 65 24.45 2.14 -5.36
CA LEU A 65 23.14 1.82 -4.79
C LEU A 65 22.23 3.04 -4.77
N ARG A 66 22.78 4.20 -4.37
CA ARG A 66 22.06 5.48 -4.33
C ARG A 66 21.62 5.92 -5.72
N ALA A 67 22.52 5.88 -6.70
CA ALA A 67 22.23 6.27 -8.07
C ALA A 67 21.15 5.39 -8.70
N GLU A 68 21.30 4.07 -8.62
CA GLU A 68 20.32 3.11 -9.17
C GLU A 68 18.95 3.24 -8.50
N ALA A 69 18.89 3.43 -7.18
CA ALA A 69 17.64 3.61 -6.46
C ALA A 69 16.92 4.93 -6.87
N ILE A 70 17.67 6.02 -7.04
CA ILE A 70 17.12 7.32 -7.48
C ILE A 70 16.60 7.23 -8.92
N GLU A 71 17.29 6.49 -9.79
CA GLU A 71 16.80 6.23 -11.14
C GLU A 71 15.53 5.36 -11.11
N TRP A 72 15.54 4.28 -10.33
CA TRP A 72 14.40 3.39 -10.20
C TRP A 72 13.13 4.11 -9.75
N GLN A 73 13.20 4.91 -8.67
CA GLN A 73 12.02 5.67 -8.19
C GLN A 73 11.54 6.72 -9.19
N ALA A 74 12.43 7.31 -9.99
CA ALA A 74 12.04 8.24 -11.06
C ALA A 74 11.19 7.53 -12.14
N THR A 75 11.56 6.31 -12.54
CA THR A 75 10.77 5.53 -13.52
C THR A 75 9.38 5.12 -13.01
N ARG A 76 9.22 4.97 -11.69
CA ARG A 76 7.95 4.60 -11.05
C ARG A 76 7.09 5.80 -10.65
N GLY A 77 7.66 7.00 -10.64
CA GLY A 77 6.98 8.24 -10.25
C GLY A 77 6.59 8.31 -8.77
N ALA A 78 7.20 7.50 -7.90
CA ALA A 78 6.84 7.45 -6.48
C ALA A 78 7.96 6.96 -5.57
N ARG A 79 7.96 7.46 -4.33
CA ARG A 79 8.74 6.95 -3.19
C ARG A 79 7.80 6.31 -2.19
N SER A 80 8.03 5.05 -1.87
CA SER A 80 7.30 4.33 -0.83
C SER A 80 8.08 3.07 -0.46
N GLY A 81 7.73 2.45 0.67
CA GLY A 81 8.29 1.14 1.05
C GLY A 81 8.03 0.07 -0.01
N ARG A 82 6.90 0.13 -0.72
CA ARG A 82 6.61 -0.80 -1.83
C ARG A 82 7.61 -0.63 -2.98
N VAL A 83 7.89 0.60 -3.40
CA VAL A 83 8.85 0.86 -4.48
C VAL A 83 10.27 0.50 -4.05
N ALA A 84 10.62 0.74 -2.79
CA ALA A 84 11.91 0.33 -2.20
C ALA A 84 12.06 -1.19 -2.23
N TRP A 85 11.03 -1.93 -1.84
CA TRP A 85 11.02 -3.39 -1.87
C TRP A 85 11.17 -3.95 -3.29
N GLN A 86 10.48 -3.35 -4.27
CA GLN A 86 10.58 -3.75 -5.68
C GLN A 86 12.00 -3.54 -6.22
N PHE A 87 12.60 -2.38 -5.94
CA PHE A 87 14.00 -2.11 -6.30
C PHE A 87 14.94 -3.12 -5.64
N PHE A 88 14.79 -3.33 -4.33
CA PHE A 88 15.61 -4.29 -3.60
C PHE A 88 15.46 -5.72 -4.13
N THR A 89 14.25 -6.15 -4.49
CA THR A 89 14.02 -7.51 -5.03
C THR A 89 14.70 -7.68 -6.39
N ASP A 90 14.64 -6.66 -7.25
CA ASP A 90 15.37 -6.63 -8.52
C ASP A 90 16.89 -6.71 -8.28
N LEU A 91 17.40 -5.86 -7.40
CA LEU A 91 18.81 -5.83 -7.02
C LEU A 91 19.27 -7.18 -6.46
N ALA A 92 18.55 -7.74 -5.48
CA ALA A 92 18.85 -9.03 -4.90
C ALA A 92 18.87 -10.14 -5.97
N GLY A 93 17.92 -10.12 -6.91
CA GLY A 93 17.90 -11.02 -8.06
C GLY A 93 19.15 -10.91 -8.94
N ARG A 94 19.57 -9.68 -9.27
CA ARG A 94 20.82 -9.41 -10.03
C ARG A 94 22.07 -9.91 -9.29
N HIS A 95 22.03 -9.92 -7.96
CA HIS A 95 23.10 -10.40 -7.08
C HIS A 95 22.97 -11.88 -6.68
N GLY A 96 21.99 -12.62 -7.22
CA GLY A 96 21.81 -14.05 -6.94
C GLY A 96 21.30 -14.35 -5.52
N VAL A 97 20.80 -13.35 -4.80
CA VAL A 97 20.24 -13.49 -3.46
C VAL A 97 18.75 -13.80 -3.55
N ARG A 98 18.34 -14.92 -2.96
CA ARG A 98 16.92 -15.28 -2.88
C ARG A 98 16.28 -14.60 -1.68
N VAL A 99 15.20 -13.87 -1.95
CA VAL A 99 14.33 -13.24 -0.96
C VAL A 99 13.13 -14.18 -0.76
N SER A 100 13.08 -14.92 0.35
CA SER A 100 12.04 -15.91 0.66
C SER A 100 11.44 -15.72 2.04
#